data_AF-A0A9E3E467-F1
#
_entry.id   AF-A0A9E3E467-F1
#
_cell.length_a   1.000
_cell.length_b   1.000
_cell.length_c   1.000
_cell.angle_alpha   90.00
_cell.angle_beta   90.00
_cell.angle_gamma   90.00
#
_symmetry.space_group_name_H-M   'P 1'
#
loop_
_entity.id
_entity.type
_entity.pdbx_description
1 polymer ?
#
loop_
_entity_poly.entity_id
_entity_poly.type
_entity_poly.pdbx_seq_one_letter_code
_entity_poly.pdbx_strand_id
1 'polypeptide(L)'
;LLLRRLYPYLGALQSQPSRYLEAFFRQGLEAADDPLFSHMPRFTLTRRIRQFYSADLATTINGYDPLEEMRSSLPAEFKSWHPLSRAQYLETGCLLPGYILSSQGDRVAMAHAVEGRFPFLDHRVVELGAALPPTMKVKGLREKHVLREALGRHLPSSIVERPKQPYRAPDSESFVQGDAPDYVEALLAPDAIRSAGYFDATAVERLVRKCRSPLGRLSAGDNMAFLGILSTQILHSCYVRALI
;
A
#
# COMPACT_ATOMS: atom_id res chain seq x y z
N LEU A 1 -13.41 20.68 11.65
CA LEU A 1 -11.97 20.37 11.82
C LEU A 1 -11.35 20.10 10.45
N LEU A 2 -10.20 20.72 10.13
CA LEU A 2 -9.49 20.53 8.85
C LEU A 2 -9.22 19.05 8.53
N LEU A 3 -8.86 18.26 9.55
CA LEU A 3 -8.51 16.85 9.42
C LEU A 3 -9.64 15.99 8.81
N ARG A 4 -10.91 16.37 8.99
CA ARG A 4 -12.05 15.68 8.37
C ARG A 4 -12.07 15.82 6.84
N ARG A 5 -11.48 16.89 6.31
CA ARG A 5 -11.44 17.15 4.87
C ARG A 5 -10.35 16.37 4.14
N LEU A 6 -9.41 15.74 4.85
CA LEU A 6 -8.31 14.97 4.25
C LEU A 6 -8.80 13.71 3.55
N TYR A 7 -9.72 12.97 4.17
CA TYR A 7 -10.25 11.71 3.63
C TYR A 7 -11.78 11.65 3.74
N PRO A 8 -12.51 12.47 2.96
CA PRO A 8 -13.96 12.59 3.06
C PRO A 8 -14.69 11.29 2.71
N TYR A 9 -14.04 10.39 1.98
CA TYR A 9 -14.58 9.08 1.57
C TYR A 9 -14.44 7.98 2.63
N LEU A 10 -13.71 8.22 3.73
CA LEU A 10 -13.52 7.22 4.80
C LEU A 10 -14.58 7.37 5.89
N GLY A 11 -15.76 6.77 5.69
CA GLY A 11 -16.87 6.85 6.66
C GLY A 11 -16.48 6.49 8.09
N ALA A 12 -15.69 5.42 8.26
CA ALA A 12 -15.20 4.97 9.58
C ALA A 12 -14.24 5.96 10.26
N LEU A 13 -13.52 6.79 9.49
CA LEU A 13 -12.68 7.86 10.02
C LEU A 13 -13.54 9.10 10.32
N GLN A 14 -14.51 9.40 9.45
CA GLN A 14 -15.44 10.52 9.65
C GLN A 14 -16.35 10.34 10.87
N SER A 15 -16.60 9.11 11.32
CA SER A 15 -17.38 8.87 12.54
C SER A 15 -16.59 9.08 13.84
N GLN A 16 -15.26 9.23 13.78
CA GLN A 16 -14.42 9.35 14.98
C GLN A 16 -14.51 10.74 15.63
N PRO A 17 -14.33 10.86 16.96
CA PRO A 17 -14.29 12.14 17.65
C PRO A 17 -13.04 12.96 17.27
N SER A 18 -13.11 14.29 17.38
CA SER A 18 -12.01 15.19 16.98
C SER A 18 -10.68 14.87 17.68
N ARG A 19 -10.70 14.54 18.98
CA ARG A 19 -9.51 14.15 19.74
C ARG A 19 -8.83 12.91 19.17
N TYR A 20 -9.61 11.94 18.68
CA TYR A 20 -9.06 10.76 18.01
C TYR A 20 -8.36 11.15 16.70
N LEU A 21 -9.01 11.99 15.88
CA LEU A 21 -8.42 12.46 14.62
C LEU A 21 -7.12 13.21 14.85
N GLU A 22 -7.06 14.09 15.84
CA GLU A 22 -5.83 14.81 16.21
C GLU A 22 -4.73 13.84 16.65
N ALA A 23 -5.03 12.86 17.51
CA ALA A 23 -4.05 11.87 17.93
C ALA A 23 -3.55 11.01 16.74
N PHE A 24 -4.47 10.56 15.88
CA PHE A 24 -4.17 9.76 14.70
C PHE A 24 -3.26 10.49 13.72
N PHE A 25 -3.57 11.75 13.37
CA PHE A 25 -2.78 12.54 12.43
C PHE A 25 -1.51 13.16 13.04
N ARG A 26 -1.39 13.21 14.37
CA ARG A 26 -0.18 13.66 15.06
C ARG A 26 0.91 12.59 15.11
N GLN A 27 0.54 11.32 15.02
CA GLN A 27 1.48 10.20 15.10
C GLN A 27 2.58 10.32 14.02
N GLY A 28 3.85 10.31 14.44
CA GLY A 28 5.00 10.34 13.54
C GLY A 28 5.48 11.76 13.17
N LEU A 29 4.74 12.82 13.53
CA LEU A 29 5.14 14.20 13.21
C LEU A 29 6.45 14.62 13.89
N GLU A 30 6.82 13.97 14.98
CA GLU A 30 8.11 14.13 15.66
C GLU A 30 9.32 13.77 14.79
N ALA A 31 9.13 12.98 13.74
CA ALA A 31 10.15 12.55 12.80
C ALA A 31 9.97 13.18 11.40
N ALA A 32 9.42 14.40 11.32
CA ALA A 32 9.16 15.10 10.06
C ALA A 32 10.42 15.28 9.17
N ASP A 33 11.60 15.30 9.79
CA ASP A 33 12.89 15.42 9.10
C ASP A 33 13.41 14.09 8.53
N ASP A 34 12.80 12.95 8.86
CA ASP A 34 13.18 11.65 8.28
C ASP A 34 13.02 11.69 6.75
N PRO A 35 14.05 11.30 5.96
CA PRO A 35 13.95 11.16 4.51
C PRO A 35 12.68 10.44 4.04
N LEU A 36 12.27 9.39 4.76
CA LEU A 36 11.15 8.51 4.44
C LEU A 36 9.82 8.92 5.09
N PHE A 37 9.77 10.07 5.79
CA PHE A 37 8.61 10.51 6.60
C PHE A 37 7.24 10.30 5.92
N SER A 38 7.11 10.72 4.65
CA SER A 38 5.86 10.60 3.88
C SER A 38 5.34 9.17 3.71
N HIS A 39 6.21 8.16 3.83
CA HIS A 39 5.91 6.74 3.64
C HIS A 39 5.94 5.94 4.95
N MET A 40 6.50 6.50 6.03
CA MET A 40 6.60 5.83 7.33
C MET A 40 5.27 5.27 7.86
N PRO A 41 4.10 5.93 7.71
CA PRO A 41 2.83 5.33 8.11
C PRO A 41 2.55 3.99 7.41
N ARG A 42 2.83 3.88 6.11
CA ARG A 42 2.66 2.65 5.34
C ARG A 42 3.66 1.59 5.79
N PHE A 43 4.94 1.95 5.87
CA PHE A 43 5.98 1.00 6.26
C PHE A 43 5.78 0.47 7.68
N THR A 44 5.40 1.32 8.62
CA THR A 44 5.11 0.91 10.01
C THR A 44 3.92 -0.05 10.07
N LEU A 45 2.86 0.23 9.31
CA LEU A 45 1.70 -0.65 9.25
C LEU A 45 2.07 -2.02 8.69
N THR A 46 2.77 -2.06 7.55
CA THR A 46 3.15 -3.32 6.90
C THR A 46 4.21 -4.09 7.69
N ARG A 47 5.11 -3.41 8.41
CA ARG A 47 6.12 -4.05 9.28
C ARG A 47 5.51 -4.97 10.32
N ARG A 48 4.25 -4.77 10.70
CA ARG A 48 3.53 -5.67 11.62
C ARG A 48 3.44 -7.10 11.11
N ILE A 49 3.56 -7.35 9.80
CA ILE A 49 3.60 -8.72 9.27
C ILE A 49 4.77 -9.54 9.84
N ARG A 50 5.85 -8.89 10.26
CA ARG A 50 7.02 -9.55 10.87
C ARG A 50 6.67 -10.30 12.15
N GLN A 51 5.59 -9.95 12.84
CA GLN A 51 5.12 -10.67 14.02
C GLN A 51 4.64 -12.11 13.70
N PHE A 52 4.41 -12.40 12.42
CA PHE A 52 4.04 -13.73 11.93
C PHE A 52 5.23 -14.52 11.40
N TYR A 53 6.44 -13.97 11.36
CA TYR A 53 7.59 -14.71 10.85
C TYR A 53 7.91 -15.91 11.75
N SER A 54 8.38 -17.00 11.16
CA SER A 54 8.95 -18.11 11.91
C SER A 54 10.22 -17.66 12.62
N ALA A 55 10.62 -18.39 13.68
CA ALA A 55 11.87 -18.14 14.37
C ALA A 55 13.07 -18.27 13.41
N ASP A 56 13.05 -19.26 12.52
CA ASP A 56 14.11 -19.51 11.55
C ASP A 56 14.24 -18.37 10.54
N LEU A 57 13.12 -17.87 10.01
CA LEU A 57 13.14 -16.72 9.10
C LEU A 57 13.63 -15.46 9.82
N ALA A 58 13.19 -15.23 11.06
CA ALA A 58 13.65 -14.09 11.85
C ALA A 58 15.17 -14.13 12.10
N THR A 59 15.72 -15.31 12.41
CA THR A 59 17.17 -15.54 12.52
C THR A 59 17.87 -15.31 11.18
N THR A 60 17.31 -15.81 10.08
CA THR A 60 17.89 -15.68 8.74
C THR A 60 17.97 -14.23 8.28
N ILE A 61 16.94 -13.42 8.54
CA ILE A 61 16.95 -11.98 8.25
C ILE A 61 18.05 -11.26 9.02
N ASN A 62 18.47 -11.80 10.18
CA ASN A 62 19.64 -11.38 10.94
C ASN A 62 19.75 -9.85 11.13
N GLY A 63 18.63 -9.20 11.47
CA GLY A 63 18.61 -7.76 11.73
C GLY A 63 18.67 -6.85 10.50
N TYR A 64 18.61 -7.38 9.27
CA TYR A 64 18.53 -6.57 8.05
C TYR A 64 17.39 -5.54 8.11
N ASP A 65 17.72 -4.27 7.87
CA ASP A 65 16.77 -3.16 7.81
C ASP A 65 16.64 -2.60 6.39
N PRO A 66 15.57 -2.96 5.65
CA PRO A 66 15.33 -2.44 4.31
C PRO A 66 15.09 -0.93 4.30
N LEU A 67 14.67 -0.33 5.41
CA LEU A 67 14.50 1.12 5.48
C LEU A 67 15.83 1.85 5.52
N GLU A 68 16.86 1.23 6.13
CA GLU A 68 18.20 1.81 6.14
C GLU A 68 18.87 1.71 4.77
N GLU A 69 18.71 0.57 4.09
CA GLU A 69 19.12 0.45 2.68
C GLU A 69 18.39 1.43 1.77
N MET A 70 17.09 1.63 1.99
CA MET A 70 16.33 2.63 1.25
C MET A 70 16.84 4.05 1.54
N ARG A 71 17.25 4.37 2.77
CA ARG A 71 17.84 5.67 3.10
C ARG A 71 19.21 5.87 2.46
N SER A 72 20.05 4.83 2.45
CA SER A 72 21.40 4.90 1.88
C SER A 72 21.42 4.98 0.36
N SER A 73 20.36 4.52 -0.31
CA SER A 73 20.19 4.61 -1.76
C SER A 73 19.56 5.93 -2.24
N LEU A 74 19.22 6.86 -1.34
CA LEU A 74 18.66 8.16 -1.74
C LEU A 74 19.72 9.07 -2.37
N PRO A 75 19.33 9.92 -3.35
CA PRO A 75 20.22 10.92 -3.92
C PRO A 75 20.83 11.85 -2.87
N ALA A 76 22.05 12.31 -3.10
CA ALA A 76 22.76 13.20 -2.18
C ALA A 76 21.98 14.48 -1.89
N GLU A 77 21.32 15.06 -2.90
CA GLU A 77 20.53 16.28 -2.72
C GLU A 77 19.11 16.04 -2.21
N PHE A 78 18.69 14.79 -1.97
CA PHE A 78 17.28 14.42 -1.69
C PHE A 78 16.67 15.24 -0.54
N LYS A 79 17.44 15.49 0.53
CA LYS A 79 16.98 16.29 1.68
C LYS A 79 16.73 17.76 1.34
N SER A 80 17.39 18.30 0.32
CA SER A 80 17.21 19.70 -0.13
C SER A 80 15.94 19.89 -0.97
N TRP A 81 15.36 18.80 -1.50
CA TRP A 81 14.17 18.88 -2.31
C TRP A 81 12.93 19.21 -1.47
N HIS A 82 11.97 19.87 -2.10
CA HIS A 82 10.67 20.13 -1.49
C HIS A 82 10.02 18.82 -0.99
N PRO A 83 9.34 18.79 0.18
CA PRO A 83 8.77 17.55 0.74
C PRO A 83 7.84 16.78 -0.22
N LEU A 84 7.05 17.51 -1.02
CA LEU A 84 6.23 16.89 -2.07
C LEU A 84 7.08 16.15 -3.11
N SER A 85 8.18 16.75 -3.58
CA SER A 85 9.06 16.13 -4.57
C SER A 85 9.75 14.89 -3.99
N ARG A 86 10.17 14.94 -2.72
CA ARG A 86 10.68 13.77 -1.98
C ARG A 86 9.65 12.63 -1.97
N ALA A 87 8.40 12.93 -1.61
CA ALA A 87 7.32 11.93 -1.60
C ALA A 87 7.06 11.35 -3.00
N GLN A 88 7.05 12.20 -4.04
CA GLN A 88 6.86 11.74 -5.43
C GLN A 88 7.99 10.83 -5.91
N TYR A 89 9.23 11.13 -5.54
CA TYR A 89 10.39 10.29 -5.86
C TYR A 89 10.27 8.89 -5.25
N LEU A 90 9.96 8.81 -3.94
CA LEU A 90 9.78 7.53 -3.26
C LEU A 90 8.61 6.72 -3.84
N GLU A 91 7.48 7.37 -4.15
CA GLU A 91 6.35 6.69 -4.82
C GLU A 91 6.74 6.15 -6.20
N THR A 92 7.49 6.93 -6.99
CA THR A 92 7.91 6.55 -8.35
C THR A 92 8.97 5.44 -8.34
N GLY A 93 9.87 5.43 -7.35
CA GLY A 93 10.92 4.42 -7.23
C GLY A 93 10.47 3.11 -6.57
N CYS A 94 9.43 3.16 -5.72
CA CYS A 94 9.01 1.99 -4.94
C CYS A 94 7.61 1.48 -5.34
N LEU A 95 6.55 2.23 -5.02
CA LEU A 95 5.18 1.73 -5.14
C LEU A 95 4.72 1.63 -6.59
N LEU A 96 5.05 2.62 -7.42
CA LEU A 96 4.60 2.68 -8.81
C LEU A 96 5.04 1.42 -9.60
N PRO A 97 6.35 1.11 -9.72
CA PRO A 97 6.78 -0.08 -10.45
C PRO A 97 6.46 -1.37 -9.68
N GLY A 98 6.66 -1.39 -8.35
CA GLY A 98 6.56 -2.61 -7.55
C GLY A 98 5.12 -3.11 -7.35
N TYR A 99 4.12 -2.23 -7.43
CA TYR A 99 2.73 -2.57 -7.16
C TYR A 99 1.75 -2.04 -8.20
N ILE A 100 1.75 -0.74 -8.50
CA ILE A 100 0.72 -0.14 -9.38
C ILE A 100 0.84 -0.67 -10.80
N LEU A 101 2.02 -0.59 -11.42
CA LEU A 101 2.22 -1.04 -12.80
C LEU A 101 2.22 -2.56 -12.86
N SER A 102 3.01 -3.20 -11.99
CA SER A 102 3.15 -4.66 -11.99
C SER A 102 1.85 -5.38 -11.65
N SER A 103 1.28 -5.14 -10.47
CA SER A 103 0.18 -5.97 -9.92
C SER A 103 -1.21 -5.45 -10.25
N GLN A 104 -1.40 -4.15 -10.49
CA GLN A 104 -2.71 -3.59 -10.86
C GLN A 104 -2.85 -3.28 -12.36
N GLY A 105 -1.77 -3.36 -13.13
CA GLY A 105 -1.77 -3.09 -14.56
C GLY A 105 -1.29 -4.30 -15.34
N ASP A 106 -0.01 -4.32 -15.66
CA ASP A 106 0.61 -5.13 -16.70
C ASP A 106 0.37 -6.63 -16.51
N ARG A 107 0.58 -7.19 -15.31
CA ARG A 107 0.43 -8.64 -15.11
C ARG A 107 -1.01 -9.11 -15.34
N VAL A 108 -1.98 -8.35 -14.88
CA VAL A 108 -3.41 -8.69 -15.04
C VAL A 108 -3.82 -8.53 -16.49
N ALA A 109 -3.44 -7.42 -17.14
CA ALA A 109 -3.80 -7.16 -18.53
C ALA A 109 -3.15 -8.17 -19.50
N MET A 110 -1.83 -8.40 -19.34
CA MET A 110 -1.08 -9.30 -20.21
C MET A 110 -1.46 -10.77 -20.04
N ALA A 111 -1.90 -11.20 -18.85
CA ALA A 111 -2.47 -12.53 -18.65
C ALA A 111 -3.71 -12.79 -19.53
N HIS A 112 -4.35 -11.72 -20.03
CA HIS A 112 -5.50 -11.77 -20.93
C HIS A 112 -5.19 -11.16 -22.31
N ALA A 113 -3.92 -11.09 -22.71
CA ALA A 113 -3.47 -10.53 -23.99
C ALA A 113 -3.94 -9.09 -24.26
N VAL A 114 -4.14 -8.30 -23.19
CA VAL A 114 -4.51 -6.88 -23.27
C VAL A 114 -3.27 -6.01 -23.03
N GLU A 115 -2.92 -5.16 -24.00
CA GLU A 115 -1.87 -4.15 -23.85
C GLU A 115 -2.45 -2.86 -23.25
N GLY A 116 -2.02 -2.51 -22.03
CA GLY A 116 -2.33 -1.22 -21.42
C GLY A 116 -1.44 -0.10 -21.96
N ARG A 117 -2.01 1.08 -22.23
CA ARG A 117 -1.24 2.31 -22.51
C ARG A 117 -1.53 3.36 -21.47
N PHE A 118 -0.46 3.96 -20.93
CA PHE A 118 -0.53 4.89 -19.80
C PHE A 118 0.02 6.26 -20.20
N PRO A 119 -0.77 7.13 -20.86
CA PRO A 119 -0.28 8.42 -21.38
C PRO A 119 0.37 9.33 -20.32
N PHE A 120 -0.05 9.23 -19.06
CA PHE A 120 0.55 9.99 -17.95
C PHE A 120 1.98 9.55 -17.58
N LEU A 121 2.44 8.41 -18.08
CA LEU A 121 3.80 7.89 -17.89
C LEU A 121 4.72 8.21 -19.08
N ASP A 122 4.24 8.93 -20.09
CA ASP A 122 5.12 9.48 -21.12
C ASP A 122 6.18 10.36 -20.44
N HIS A 123 7.46 10.13 -20.77
CA HIS A 123 8.58 10.82 -20.12
C HIS A 123 8.45 12.35 -20.18
N ARG A 124 7.87 12.90 -21.26
CA ARG A 124 7.66 14.36 -21.41
C ARG A 124 6.62 14.88 -20.41
N VAL A 125 5.59 14.09 -20.13
CA VAL A 125 4.56 14.43 -19.12
C VAL A 125 5.16 14.35 -17.72
N VAL A 126 5.98 13.33 -17.47
CA VAL A 126 6.70 13.16 -16.19
C VAL A 126 7.69 14.30 -15.95
N GLU A 127 8.51 14.64 -16.94
CA GLU A 127 9.46 15.77 -16.90
C GLU A 127 8.75 17.10 -16.64
N LEU A 128 7.66 17.38 -17.35
CA LEU A 128 6.83 18.56 -17.10
C LEU A 128 6.31 18.55 -15.65
N GLY A 129 5.74 17.43 -15.19
CA GLY A 129 5.22 17.29 -13.84
C GLY A 129 6.28 17.46 -12.74
N ALA A 130 7.52 17.04 -13.01
CA ALA A 130 8.67 17.22 -12.14
C ALA A 130 9.10 18.69 -12.06
N ALA A 131 9.09 19.41 -13.19
CA ALA A 131 9.48 20.82 -13.28
C ALA A 131 8.44 21.79 -12.67
N LEU A 132 7.18 21.37 -12.52
CA LEU A 132 6.13 22.23 -11.96
C LEU A 132 6.37 22.56 -10.48
N PRO A 133 6.15 23.84 -10.08
CA PRO A 133 6.14 24.24 -8.67
C PRO A 133 5.17 23.37 -7.84
N PRO A 134 5.54 22.99 -6.59
CA PRO A 134 4.68 22.18 -5.72
C PRO A 134 3.27 22.74 -5.52
N THR A 135 3.14 24.07 -5.46
CA THR A 135 1.85 24.78 -5.30
C THR A 135 0.90 24.63 -6.50
N MET A 136 1.43 24.35 -7.69
CA MET A 136 0.62 24.03 -8.87
C MET A 136 0.13 22.57 -8.83
N LYS A 137 0.85 21.68 -8.15
CA LYS A 137 0.46 20.27 -7.98
C LYS A 137 -0.58 20.11 -6.86
N VAL A 138 -0.36 20.78 -5.74
CA VAL A 138 -1.22 20.74 -4.55
C VAL A 138 -1.45 22.17 -4.05
N LYS A 139 -2.71 22.60 -4.02
CA LYS A 139 -3.12 23.94 -3.54
C LYS A 139 -4.01 23.79 -2.31
N GLY A 140 -3.42 23.93 -1.12
CA GLY A 140 -4.10 23.61 0.14
C GLY A 140 -4.45 22.11 0.19
N LEU A 141 -5.74 21.79 0.37
CA LEU A 141 -6.22 20.40 0.31
C LEU A 141 -6.64 19.95 -1.10
N ARG A 142 -6.48 20.81 -2.12
CA ARG A 142 -6.85 20.49 -3.51
C ARG A 142 -5.63 19.94 -4.25
N GLU A 143 -5.56 18.63 -4.34
CA GLU A 143 -4.58 17.90 -5.14
C GLU A 143 -4.87 17.96 -6.64
N LYS A 144 -3.87 17.64 -7.46
CA LYS A 144 -3.93 17.65 -8.93
C LYS A 144 -4.40 19.00 -9.47
N HIS A 145 -4.04 20.10 -8.80
CA HIS A 145 -4.63 21.41 -9.07
C HIS A 145 -4.44 21.82 -10.54
N VAL A 146 -3.19 21.81 -11.05
CA VAL A 146 -2.87 22.11 -12.45
C VAL A 146 -3.65 21.24 -13.45
N LEU A 147 -3.84 19.95 -13.14
CA LEU A 147 -4.58 19.04 -14.02
C LEU A 147 -6.08 19.38 -14.06
N ARG A 148 -6.64 19.75 -12.90
CA ARG A 148 -8.04 20.20 -12.80
C ARG A 148 -8.26 21.52 -13.54
N GLU A 149 -7.33 22.47 -13.45
CA GLU A 149 -7.42 23.72 -14.20
C GLU A 149 -7.30 23.48 -15.72
N ALA A 150 -6.34 22.66 -16.15
CA ALA A 150 -6.10 22.39 -17.56
C ALA A 150 -7.26 21.63 -18.24
N LEU A 151 -7.86 20.67 -17.53
CA LEU A 151 -8.92 19.82 -18.08
C LEU A 151 -10.34 20.22 -17.67
N GLY A 152 -10.48 21.21 -16.78
CA GLY A 152 -11.75 21.57 -16.16
C GLY A 152 -12.84 21.93 -17.17
N ARG A 153 -12.46 22.60 -18.26
CA ARG A 153 -13.38 22.96 -19.36
C ARG A 153 -13.85 21.78 -20.22
N HIS A 154 -13.18 20.63 -20.13
CA HIS A 154 -13.44 19.44 -20.95
C HIS A 154 -14.23 18.37 -20.19
N LEU A 155 -14.46 18.55 -18.88
CA LEU A 155 -15.09 17.55 -18.02
C LEU A 155 -16.26 18.18 -17.25
N PRO A 156 -17.31 17.40 -16.92
CA PRO A 156 -18.37 17.87 -16.05
C PRO A 156 -17.82 18.33 -14.69
N SER A 157 -18.42 19.38 -14.12
CA SER A 157 -18.02 19.91 -12.81
C SER A 157 -18.02 18.85 -11.71
N SER A 158 -18.95 17.88 -11.78
CA SER A 158 -19.03 16.74 -10.86
C SER A 158 -17.78 15.85 -10.88
N ILE A 159 -17.06 15.77 -12.01
CA ILE A 159 -15.79 15.04 -12.13
C ILE A 159 -14.62 15.92 -11.70
N VAL A 160 -14.62 17.19 -12.12
CA VAL A 160 -13.56 18.17 -11.82
C VAL A 160 -13.46 18.46 -10.33
N GLU A 161 -14.57 18.44 -9.60
CA GLU A 161 -14.61 18.70 -8.15
C GLU A 161 -14.58 17.41 -7.31
N ARG A 162 -14.57 16.24 -7.95
CA ARG A 162 -14.55 14.95 -7.23
C ARG A 162 -13.27 14.81 -6.41
N PRO A 163 -13.36 14.47 -5.10
CA PRO A 163 -12.21 14.09 -4.30
C PRO A 163 -11.49 12.88 -4.91
N LYS A 164 -10.15 12.83 -4.87
CA LYS A 164 -9.44 11.60 -5.27
C LYS A 164 -9.81 10.50 -4.29
N GLN A 165 -10.08 9.33 -4.83
CA GLN A 165 -10.25 8.11 -4.07
C GLN A 165 -9.23 7.11 -4.57
N PRO A 166 -8.51 6.41 -3.66
CA PRO A 166 -7.66 5.32 -4.07
C PRO A 166 -8.51 4.15 -4.57
N TYR A 167 -7.99 3.42 -5.55
CA TYR A 167 -8.52 2.12 -5.92
C TYR A 167 -8.24 1.12 -4.79
N ARG A 168 -9.24 0.36 -4.35
CA ARG A 168 -9.16 -0.56 -3.20
C ARG A 168 -9.85 -1.87 -3.52
N ALA A 169 -9.24 -2.97 -3.08
CA ALA A 169 -9.84 -4.29 -3.08
C ALA A 169 -10.47 -4.60 -1.70
N PRO A 170 -11.33 -5.62 -1.56
CA PRO A 170 -11.90 -6.06 -0.29
C PRO A 170 -10.90 -6.78 0.65
N ASP A 171 -9.63 -6.88 0.25
CA ASP A 171 -8.57 -7.58 0.95
C ASP A 171 -8.92 -9.02 1.35
N SER A 172 -8.90 -9.35 2.66
CA SER A 172 -9.16 -10.72 3.13
C SER A 172 -10.60 -11.17 2.91
N GLU A 173 -11.57 -10.25 2.83
CA GLU A 173 -12.97 -10.59 2.59
C GLU A 173 -13.16 -11.37 1.29
N SER A 174 -12.34 -11.09 0.27
CA SER A 174 -12.32 -11.81 -1.01
C SER A 174 -11.89 -13.28 -0.90
N PHE A 175 -11.33 -13.72 0.24
CA PHE A 175 -10.72 -15.04 0.41
C PHE A 175 -11.26 -15.82 1.61
N VAL A 176 -12.17 -15.23 2.40
CA VAL A 176 -12.67 -15.86 3.64
C VAL A 176 -14.19 -15.87 3.76
N GLN A 177 -14.90 -15.30 2.77
CA GLN A 177 -16.37 -15.24 2.73
C GLN A 177 -16.89 -15.76 1.39
N GLY A 178 -18.15 -16.23 1.38
CA GLY A 178 -18.84 -16.67 0.16
C GLY A 178 -18.09 -17.77 -0.59
N ASP A 179 -17.91 -17.56 -1.89
CA ASP A 179 -17.18 -18.47 -2.80
C ASP A 179 -15.66 -18.31 -2.67
N ALA A 180 -15.15 -18.44 -1.44
CA ALA A 180 -13.72 -18.40 -1.18
C ALA A 180 -13.00 -19.50 -1.98
N PRO A 181 -11.89 -19.21 -2.68
CA PRO A 181 -11.21 -20.22 -3.48
C PRO A 181 -10.69 -21.40 -2.64
N ASP A 182 -10.92 -22.63 -3.08
CA ASP A 182 -10.56 -23.86 -2.36
C ASP A 182 -9.08 -23.92 -1.94
N TYR A 183 -8.20 -23.35 -2.76
CA TYR A 183 -6.75 -23.33 -2.48
C TYR A 183 -6.40 -22.54 -1.22
N VAL A 184 -7.24 -21.59 -0.78
CA VAL A 184 -6.93 -20.72 0.37
C VAL A 184 -6.81 -21.55 1.64
N GLU A 185 -7.72 -22.51 1.84
CA GLU A 185 -7.67 -23.38 3.01
C GLU A 185 -6.44 -24.28 3.01
N ALA A 186 -6.14 -24.89 1.86
CA ALA A 186 -4.96 -25.76 1.72
C ALA A 186 -3.66 -25.00 1.97
N LEU A 187 -3.51 -23.79 1.42
CA LEU A 187 -2.29 -22.98 1.54
C LEU A 187 -2.10 -22.37 2.93
N LEU A 188 -3.19 -22.11 3.67
CA LEU A 188 -3.14 -21.53 5.01
C LEU A 188 -3.25 -22.59 6.12
N ALA A 189 -3.34 -23.87 5.78
CA ALA A 189 -3.33 -24.96 6.74
C ALA A 189 -2.02 -24.96 7.56
N PRO A 190 -2.06 -25.27 8.87
CA PRO A 190 -0.87 -25.23 9.72
C PRO A 190 0.33 -26.03 9.18
N ASP A 191 0.09 -27.19 8.55
CA ASP A 191 1.15 -27.99 7.94
C ASP A 191 1.76 -27.35 6.68
N ALA A 192 0.95 -26.71 5.83
CA ALA A 192 1.44 -25.97 4.68
C ALA A 192 2.32 -24.78 5.12
N ILE A 193 1.86 -24.03 6.13
CA ILE A 193 2.62 -22.91 6.71
C ILE A 193 3.95 -23.39 7.30
N ARG A 194 3.93 -24.44 8.15
CA ARG A 194 5.15 -25.04 8.71
C ARG A 194 6.11 -25.49 7.63
N SER A 195 5.56 -26.15 6.60
CA SER A 195 6.37 -26.74 5.56
C SER A 195 7.03 -25.71 4.64
N ALA A 196 6.41 -24.55 4.43
CA ALA A 196 7.01 -23.44 3.69
C ALA A 196 8.09 -22.71 4.52
N GLY A 197 7.99 -22.78 5.86
CA GLY A 197 9.01 -22.31 6.80
C GLY A 197 9.09 -20.80 7.03
N TYR A 198 8.27 -19.99 6.33
CA TYR A 198 8.36 -18.52 6.44
C TYR A 198 7.63 -17.93 7.66
N PHE A 199 6.55 -18.57 8.10
CA PHE A 199 5.64 -17.99 9.10
C PHE A 199 5.37 -18.95 10.28
N ASP A 200 5.03 -18.38 11.43
CA ASP A 200 4.55 -19.12 12.61
C ASP A 200 3.12 -19.61 12.39
N ALA A 201 2.97 -20.93 12.26
CA ALA A 201 1.68 -21.55 11.92
C ALA A 201 0.57 -21.24 12.93
N THR A 202 0.88 -21.15 14.23
CA THR A 202 -0.11 -20.85 15.28
C THR A 202 -0.59 -19.39 15.22
N ALA A 203 0.31 -18.45 14.93
CA ALA A 203 -0.04 -17.05 14.72
C ALA A 203 -0.90 -16.88 13.45
N VAL A 204 -0.52 -17.54 12.35
CA VAL A 204 -1.29 -17.54 11.10
C VAL A 204 -2.69 -18.12 11.32
N GLU A 205 -2.81 -19.26 11.98
CA GLU A 205 -4.10 -19.90 12.26
C GLU A 205 -5.05 -18.96 13.06
N ARG A 206 -4.51 -18.27 14.06
CA ARG A 206 -5.27 -17.25 14.83
C ARG A 206 -5.73 -16.08 13.94
N LEU A 207 -4.87 -15.61 13.03
CA LEU A 207 -5.23 -14.56 12.09
C LEU A 207 -6.34 -15.02 11.13
N VAL A 208 -6.22 -16.21 10.54
CA VAL A 208 -7.24 -16.77 9.63
C VAL A 208 -8.58 -16.92 10.34
N ARG A 209 -8.57 -17.42 11.57
CA ARG A 209 -9.79 -17.52 12.40
C ARG A 209 -10.42 -16.17 12.67
N LYS A 210 -9.60 -15.14 12.92
CA LYS A 210 -10.07 -13.76 13.08
C LYS A 210 -10.69 -13.21 11.79
N CYS A 211 -10.08 -13.46 10.63
CA CYS A 211 -10.59 -13.05 9.31
C CYS A 211 -11.91 -13.72 8.95
N ARG A 212 -12.10 -14.99 9.30
CA ARG A 212 -13.37 -15.73 9.08
C ARG A 212 -14.48 -15.35 10.06
N SER A 213 -14.16 -14.68 11.16
CA SER A 213 -15.16 -14.35 12.17
C SER A 213 -16.06 -13.20 11.68
N PRO A 214 -17.39 -13.39 11.58
CA PRO A 214 -18.31 -12.32 11.20
C PRO A 214 -18.38 -11.19 12.26
N LEU A 215 -17.89 -11.45 13.47
CA LEU A 215 -17.78 -10.48 14.57
C LEU A 215 -16.37 -9.87 14.66
N GLY A 216 -15.43 -10.36 13.85
CA GLY A 216 -14.04 -9.94 13.87
C GLY A 216 -13.87 -8.52 13.31
N ARG A 217 -13.54 -7.55 14.15
CA ARG A 217 -13.05 -6.25 13.68
C ARG A 217 -11.63 -6.42 13.13
N LEU A 218 -11.51 -6.44 11.81
CA LEU A 218 -10.23 -6.46 11.11
C LEU A 218 -9.64 -5.07 11.05
N SER A 219 -8.38 -4.95 11.47
CA SER A 219 -7.58 -3.77 11.22
C SER A 219 -6.96 -3.85 9.82
N ALA A 220 -6.54 -2.71 9.28
CA ALA A 220 -5.75 -2.69 8.04
C ALA A 220 -4.48 -3.56 8.15
N GLY A 221 -3.88 -3.65 9.34
CA GLY A 221 -2.71 -4.51 9.57
C GLY A 221 -3.02 -6.00 9.49
N ASP A 222 -4.20 -6.43 9.97
CA ASP A 222 -4.66 -7.82 9.84
C ASP A 222 -4.86 -8.19 8.37
N ASN A 223 -5.52 -7.31 7.60
CA ASN A 223 -5.74 -7.50 6.16
C ASN A 223 -4.41 -7.60 5.39
N MET A 224 -3.47 -6.68 5.65
CA MET A 224 -2.17 -6.71 4.99
C MET A 224 -1.37 -7.97 5.34
N ALA A 225 -1.42 -8.41 6.61
CA ALA A 225 -0.75 -9.64 7.03
C ALA A 225 -1.36 -10.86 6.32
N PHE A 226 -2.69 -10.98 6.31
CA PHE A 226 -3.39 -12.08 5.66
C PHE A 226 -3.03 -12.19 4.18
N LEU A 227 -3.14 -11.07 3.43
CA LEU A 227 -2.81 -11.03 2.01
C LEU A 227 -1.34 -11.32 1.75
N GLY A 228 -0.44 -10.78 2.58
CA GLY A 228 1.00 -11.02 2.45
C GLY A 228 1.36 -12.49 2.65
N ILE A 229 0.78 -13.14 3.67
CA ILE A 229 0.99 -14.57 3.95
C ILE A 229 0.41 -15.42 2.81
N LEU A 230 -0.85 -15.19 2.42
CA LEU A 230 -1.50 -15.95 1.36
C LEU A 230 -0.74 -15.82 0.03
N SER A 231 -0.37 -14.60 -0.36
CA SER A 231 0.40 -14.37 -1.58
C SER A 231 1.77 -15.06 -1.54
N THR A 232 2.43 -15.08 -0.38
CA THR A 232 3.70 -15.79 -0.19
C THR A 232 3.52 -17.30 -0.35
N GLN A 233 2.45 -17.87 0.20
CA GLN A 233 2.13 -19.29 0.05
C GLN A 233 1.80 -19.66 -1.40
N ILE A 234 1.06 -18.81 -2.11
CA ILE A 234 0.79 -18.99 -3.55
C ILE A 234 2.10 -19.03 -4.33
N LEU A 235 3.00 -18.05 -4.12
CA LEU A 235 4.28 -18.01 -4.81
C LEU A 235 5.16 -19.23 -4.47
N HIS A 236 5.21 -19.64 -3.20
CA HIS A 236 5.95 -20.83 -2.79
C HIS A 236 5.42 -22.10 -3.46
N SER A 237 4.09 -22.27 -3.47
CA SER A 237 3.42 -23.41 -4.10
C SER A 237 3.71 -23.47 -5.60
N CYS A 238 3.61 -22.34 -6.31
CA CYS A 238 3.83 -22.27 -7.75
C CYS A 238 5.30 -22.43 -8.16
N TYR A 239 6.26 -21.92 -7.39
CA TYR A 239 7.64 -21.72 -7.88
C TYR A 239 8.74 -22.37 -7.05
N VAL A 240 8.49 -22.75 -5.79
CA VAL A 240 9.49 -23.37 -4.91
C VAL A 240 9.23 -24.85 -4.76
N ARG A 241 7.97 -25.20 -4.45
CA ARG A 241 7.57 -26.57 -4.23
C ARG A 241 7.07 -27.30 -5.48
N ALA A 242 6.82 -26.55 -6.56
CA ALA A 242 6.21 -27.02 -7.80
C ALA A 242 5.13 -28.10 -7.54
N LEU A 243 3.90 -27.68 -7.25
CA LEU A 243 2.77 -28.56 -7.54
C LEU A 243 2.59 -28.62 -9.07
N ILE A 244 3.36 -29.52 -9.70
CA ILE A 244 3.01 -30.54 -10.70
C ILE A 244 4.19 -31.52 -10.75
#